data_AF-A0AAU6WQS9-F1
#
_entry.id   AF-A0AAU6WQS9-F1
#
_cell.length_a   1.000
_cell.length_b   1.000
_cell.length_c   1.000
_cell.angle_alpha   90.00
_cell.angle_beta   90.00
_cell.angle_gamma   90.00
#
_symmetry.space_group_name_H-M   'P 1'
#
loop_
_entity.id
_entity.type
_entity.pdbx_description
1 polymer ?
#
loop_
_entity_poly.entity_id
_entity_poly.type
_entity_poly.pdbx_seq_one_letter_code
_entity_poly.pdbx_strand_id
1 'polypeptide(L)'
;MFFFTRFTDYDFDKKIGITLLSFYIIHSLLWFYQKIIFFNEYRITDDPAFWISTALLMWSCFFVFRVTPMFYFAKEDKEFLDFLRDGQNIINIIMYAMFYISLLKYEKLNNESR
;
A
#
# COMPACT_ATOMS: atom_id res chain seq x y z
N MET A 1 -10.90 0.49 -27.07
CA MET A 1 -11.62 0.07 -25.85
C MET A 1 -11.85 -1.44 -25.92
N PHE A 2 -10.86 -2.25 -25.54
CA PHE A 2 -10.96 -3.73 -25.43
C PHE A 2 -9.71 -4.26 -24.70
N PHE A 3 -9.61 -3.98 -23.40
CA PHE A 3 -8.49 -4.47 -22.56
C PHE A 3 -8.97 -5.20 -21.29
N PHE A 4 -10.21 -5.72 -21.26
CA PHE A 4 -10.84 -6.18 -20.02
C PHE A 4 -11.35 -7.64 -19.98
N THR A 5 -11.18 -8.46 -21.02
CA THR A 5 -11.90 -9.75 -21.09
C THR A 5 -11.04 -11.01 -20.99
N ARG A 6 -9.82 -10.97 -20.44
CA ARG A 6 -9.01 -12.18 -20.20
C ARG A 6 -8.27 -12.25 -18.86
N PHE A 7 -8.86 -11.69 -17.81
CA PHE A 7 -8.28 -11.68 -16.45
C PHE A 7 -8.61 -12.91 -15.60
N THR A 8 -9.30 -13.90 -16.18
CA THR A 8 -9.86 -15.07 -15.45
C THR A 8 -9.22 -16.39 -15.86
N ASP A 9 -7.92 -16.39 -16.16
CA ASP A 9 -7.17 -17.64 -16.22
C ASP A 9 -6.36 -17.79 -14.94
N TYR A 10 -6.31 -19.01 -14.41
CA TYR A 10 -6.04 -19.38 -13.02
C TYR A 10 -4.61 -19.13 -12.52
N ASP A 11 -3.84 -18.32 -13.26
CA ASP A 11 -2.53 -17.78 -12.91
C ASP A 11 -2.64 -16.26 -12.84
N PHE A 12 -3.16 -15.72 -11.72
CA PHE A 12 -2.91 -14.32 -11.37
C PHE A 12 -1.39 -14.16 -11.27
N ASP A 13 -0.79 -13.73 -12.38
CA ASP A 13 0.64 -13.88 -12.64
C ASP A 13 1.40 -13.11 -11.57
N LYS A 14 2.17 -13.83 -10.73
CA LYS A 14 2.95 -13.28 -9.61
C LYS A 14 3.74 -12.04 -10.03
N LYS A 15 4.14 -11.99 -11.29
CA LYS A 15 4.77 -10.83 -11.94
C LYS A 15 3.92 -9.56 -11.82
N ILE A 16 2.61 -9.63 -12.10
CA ILE A 16 1.67 -8.51 -11.98
C ILE A 16 1.63 -8.01 -10.53
N GLY A 17 1.56 -8.92 -9.56
CA GLY A 17 1.62 -8.58 -8.13
C GLY A 17 2.89 -7.82 -7.78
N ILE A 18 4.06 -8.35 -8.14
CA ILE A 18 5.36 -7.72 -7.88
C ILE A 18 5.48 -6.36 -8.59
N THR A 19 5.04 -6.26 -9.85
CA THR A 19 5.06 -5.00 -10.62
C THR A 19 4.18 -3.94 -9.96
N LEU A 20 2.96 -4.30 -9.55
CA LEU A 20 2.03 -3.39 -8.89
C LEU A 20 2.60 -2.87 -7.57
N LEU A 21 3.17 -3.75 -6.75
CA LEU A 21 3.79 -3.39 -5.47
C LEU A 21 4.99 -2.47 -5.67
N SER A 22 5.83 -2.78 -6.65
CA SER A 22 6.98 -1.94 -6.99
C SER A 22 6.53 -0.56 -7.45
N PHE A 23 5.46 -0.49 -8.24
CA PHE A 23 4.85 0.77 -8.66
C PHE A 23 4.35 1.58 -7.45
N TYR A 24 3.64 0.96 -6.50
CA TYR A 24 3.17 1.63 -5.29
C TYR A 24 4.31 2.14 -4.40
N ILE A 25 5.38 1.37 -4.24
CA ILE A 25 6.57 1.79 -3.49
C ILE A 25 7.20 3.01 -4.15
N ILE A 26 7.49 2.94 -5.46
CA ILE A 26 8.09 4.05 -6.22
C ILE A 26 7.20 5.29 -6.15
N HIS A 27 5.89 5.12 -6.35
CA HIS A 27 4.96 6.25 -6.34
C HIS A 27 4.90 6.92 -4.96
N SER A 28 4.87 6.13 -3.89
CA SER A 28 4.86 6.65 -2.51
C SER A 28 6.17 7.36 -2.20
N LEU A 29 7.32 6.78 -2.57
CA LEU A 29 8.63 7.41 -2.41
C LEU A 29 8.76 8.71 -3.19
N LEU A 30 8.22 8.76 -4.42
CA LEU A 30 8.22 9.97 -5.23
C LEU A 30 7.42 11.09 -4.54
N TRP A 31 6.28 10.76 -3.95
CA TRP A 31 5.49 11.74 -3.20
C TRP A 31 6.24 12.27 -1.97
N PHE A 32 6.89 11.38 -1.20
CA PHE A 32 7.72 11.81 -0.07
C PHE A 32 8.89 12.69 -0.53
N TYR A 33 9.56 12.32 -1.63
CA TYR A 33 10.65 13.08 -2.21
C TYR A 33 10.21 14.49 -2.61
N GLN A 34 9.05 14.61 -3.26
CA GLN A 34 8.47 15.91 -3.61
C GLN A 34 8.20 16.76 -2.35
N LYS A 35 7.63 16.16 -1.29
CA LYS A 35 7.40 16.87 -0.02
C LYS A 35 8.66 17.30 0.70
N ILE A 36 9.77 16.58 0.53
CA ILE A 36 11.07 16.97 1.11
C ILE A 36 11.67 18.16 0.35
N ILE A 37 11.54 18.18 -0.98
CA ILE A 37 12.08 19.28 -1.82
C ILE A 37 11.28 20.57 -1.66
N PHE A 38 9.95 20.47 -1.68
CA PHE A 38 9.07 21.63 -1.54
C PHE A 38 8.76 21.85 -0.07
N PHE A 39 9.59 22.68 0.58
CA PHE A 39 9.41 23.03 1.97
C PHE A 39 8.05 23.71 2.16
N ASN A 40 7.21 23.10 2.99
CA ASN A 40 5.90 23.62 3.34
C ASN A 40 5.87 23.89 4.84
N GLU A 41 5.32 25.03 5.26
CA GLU A 41 5.23 25.39 6.69
C GLU A 41 4.23 24.50 7.44
N TYR A 42 3.30 23.87 6.73
CA TYR A 42 2.29 22.97 7.30
C TYR A 42 2.87 21.57 7.58
N ARG A 43 2.40 20.95 8.67
CA ARG A 43 2.80 19.59 9.04
C ARG A 43 2.42 18.62 7.93
N ILE A 44 3.33 17.72 7.57
CA ILE A 44 3.09 16.71 6.53
C ILE A 44 1.89 15.80 6.86
N THR A 45 1.59 15.60 8.15
CA THR A 45 0.46 14.80 8.62
C THR A 45 -0.89 15.46 8.39
N ASP A 46 -0.92 16.75 8.06
CA ASP A 46 -2.15 17.46 7.71
C ASP A 46 -2.55 17.25 6.25
N ASP A 47 -1.59 16.88 5.40
CA ASP A 47 -1.86 16.51 4.03
C ASP A 47 -2.53 15.12 3.98
N PRO A 48 -3.73 14.98 3.39
CA PRO A 48 -4.38 13.67 3.28
C PRO A 48 -3.58 12.69 2.40
N ALA A 49 -2.80 13.17 1.43
CA ALA A 49 -1.98 12.31 0.58
C ALA A 49 -0.84 11.64 1.37
N PHE A 50 -0.38 12.25 2.47
CA PHE A 50 0.58 11.62 3.38
C PHE A 50 0.09 10.27 3.88
N TRP A 51 -1.17 10.21 4.30
CA TRP A 51 -1.76 9.00 4.87
C TRP A 51 -1.94 7.93 3.80
N ILE A 52 -2.29 8.31 2.57
CA ILE A 52 -2.39 7.37 1.43
C ILE A 52 -1.01 6.82 1.07
N SER A 53 -0.02 7.68 0.88
CA SER A 53 1.34 7.28 0.50
C SER A 53 2.01 6.44 1.58
N THR A 54 1.81 6.78 2.86
CA THR A 54 2.38 5.98 3.97
C THR A 54 1.70 4.61 4.07
N ALA A 55 0.38 4.55 3.91
CA ALA A 55 -0.37 3.29 3.95
C ALA A 55 0.02 2.37 2.78
N LEU A 56 0.12 2.91 1.56
CA LEU A 56 0.55 2.16 0.38
C LEU A 56 1.99 1.66 0.50
N LEU A 57 2.90 2.50 1.00
CA LEU A 57 4.29 2.11 1.21
C LEU A 57 4.40 0.98 2.24
N MET A 58 3.74 1.13 3.40
CA MET A 58 3.75 0.12 4.45
C MET A 58 3.17 -1.21 3.95
N TRP A 59 1.98 -1.16 3.34
CA TRP A 59 1.31 -2.33 2.81
C TRP A 59 2.15 -3.06 1.76
N SER A 60 2.74 -2.30 0.84
CA SER A 60 3.56 -2.87 -0.24
C SER A 60 4.85 -3.50 0.27
N CYS A 61 5.52 -2.87 1.23
CA CYS A 61 6.73 -3.42 1.87
C CYS A 61 6.42 -4.74 2.60
N PHE A 62 5.35 -4.78 3.40
CA PHE A 62 4.95 -6.00 4.11
C PHE A 62 4.53 -7.11 3.15
N PHE A 63 3.85 -6.77 2.07
CA PHE A 63 3.46 -7.77 1.07
C PHE A 63 4.68 -8.36 0.35
N VAL A 64 5.65 -7.54 -0.05
CA VAL A 64 6.93 -8.04 -0.61
C VAL A 64 7.66 -8.93 0.40
N PHE A 65 7.67 -8.51 1.67
CA PHE A 65 8.22 -9.30 2.77
C PHE A 65 7.46 -10.59 3.01
N ARG A 66 6.15 -10.69 2.76
CA ARG A 66 5.38 -11.94 2.87
C ARG A 66 5.65 -12.89 1.70
N VAL A 67 5.79 -12.34 0.50
CA VAL A 67 5.99 -13.11 -0.73
C VAL A 67 7.31 -13.87 -0.68
N THR A 68 8.38 -13.26 -0.17
CA THR A 68 9.72 -13.88 -0.11
C THR A 68 9.74 -15.17 0.74
N PRO A 69 9.35 -15.16 2.02
CA PRO A 69 9.33 -16.35 2.86
C PRO A 69 8.26 -17.36 2.45
N MET A 70 7.15 -16.92 1.85
CA MET A 70 6.18 -17.85 1.26
C MET A 70 6.84 -18.73 0.18
N PHE A 71 7.80 -18.22 -0.59
CA PHE A 71 8.54 -19.04 -1.55
C PHE A 71 9.57 -19.97 -0.91
N TYR A 72 10.28 -19.51 0.12
CA TYR A 72 11.34 -20.29 0.75
C TYR A 72 10.83 -21.37 1.71
N PHE A 73 9.71 -21.13 2.41
CA PHE A 73 9.23 -21.99 3.49
C PHE A 73 7.90 -22.69 3.20
N ALA A 74 7.35 -22.55 1.98
CA ALA A 74 6.04 -23.11 1.60
C ALA A 74 5.86 -24.62 1.86
N LYS A 75 6.94 -25.39 1.90
CA LYS A 75 6.91 -26.86 2.05
C LYS A 75 7.30 -27.37 3.44
N GLU A 76 7.94 -26.53 4.25
CA GLU A 76 8.59 -26.97 5.49
C GLU A 76 7.86 -26.45 6.74
N ASP A 77 7.27 -25.24 6.69
CA ASP A 77 6.75 -24.59 7.90
C ASP A 77 5.40 -23.88 7.65
N LYS A 78 4.31 -24.57 8.00
CA LYS A 78 2.95 -24.02 7.90
C LYS A 78 2.63 -22.99 8.98
N GLU A 79 3.22 -23.11 10.16
CA GLU A 79 2.97 -22.21 11.29
C GLU A 79 3.52 -20.81 10.97
N PHE A 80 4.70 -20.75 10.36
CA PHE A 80 5.27 -19.50 9.87
C PHE A 80 4.44 -18.85 8.75
N LEU A 81 3.82 -19.63 7.86
CA LEU A 81 2.91 -19.09 6.84
C LEU A 81 1.64 -18.48 7.46
N ASP A 82 1.08 -19.11 8.48
CA ASP A 82 -0.08 -18.58 9.20
C ASP A 82 0.29 -17.28 9.94
N PHE A 83 1.46 -17.23 10.59
CA PHE A 83 1.98 -16.00 11.19
C PHE A 83 2.10 -14.85 10.18
N LEU A 84 2.64 -15.11 8.98
CA LEU A 84 2.73 -14.11 7.92
C LEU A 84 1.36 -13.66 7.40
N ARG A 85 0.38 -14.57 7.35
CA ARG A 85 -1.00 -14.23 6.98
C ARG A 85 -1.63 -13.31 8.02
N ASP A 86 -1.47 -13.62 9.30
CA ASP A 86 -2.04 -12.83 10.38
C ASP A 86 -1.36 -11.45 10.47
N GLY A 87 -0.04 -11.40 10.28
CA GLY A 87 0.69 -10.14 10.14
C GLY A 87 0.16 -9.28 8.98
N GLN A 88 -0.08 -9.88 7.81
CA GLN A 88 -0.66 -9.16 6.66
C GLN A 88 -2.08 -8.65 6.97
N ASN A 89 -2.89 -9.40 7.71
CA ASN A 89 -4.23 -8.97 8.11
C ASN A 89 -4.18 -7.75 9.05
N ILE A 90 -3.25 -7.74 10.01
CA ILE A 90 -3.02 -6.59 10.88
C ILE A 90 -2.63 -5.35 10.05
N ILE A 91 -1.71 -5.51 9.09
CA ILE A 91 -1.29 -4.42 8.19
C ILE A 91 -2.46 -3.93 7.33
N ASN A 92 -3.34 -4.81 6.86
CA ASN A 92 -4.54 -4.41 6.12
C ASN A 92 -5.46 -3.53 6.97
N ILE A 93 -5.68 -3.89 8.25
CA ILE A 93 -6.48 -3.08 9.17
C ILE A 93 -5.86 -1.69 9.35
N ILE A 94 -4.55 -1.62 9.55
CA ILE A 94 -3.83 -0.34 9.67
C ILE A 94 -3.97 0.48 8.38
N MET A 95 -3.79 -0.14 7.21
CA MET A 95 -3.95 0.52 5.91
C MET A 95 -5.36 1.13 5.76
N TYR A 96 -6.41 0.38 6.08
CA TYR A 96 -7.78 0.90 6.02
C TYR A 96 -8.03 2.04 7.00
N ALA A 97 -7.48 1.97 8.21
CA ALA A 97 -7.56 3.06 9.18
C ALA A 97 -6.89 4.34 8.64
N MET A 98 -5.73 4.20 7.99
CA MET A 98 -5.01 5.34 7.38
C MET A 98 -5.76 5.92 6.19
N PHE A 99 -6.36 5.09 5.33
CA PHE A 99 -7.24 5.57 4.26
C PHE A 99 -8.47 6.31 4.79
N TYR A 100 -9.05 5.83 5.89
CA TYR A 100 -10.15 6.52 6.55
C TYR A 100 -9.72 7.89 7.10
N ILE A 101 -8.55 7.97 7.76
CA ILE A 101 -7.99 9.25 8.24
C ILE A 101 -7.74 10.22 7.07
N SER A 102 -7.23 9.71 5.95
CA SER A 102 -7.04 10.51 4.72
C SER A 102 -8.36 11.08 4.21
N LEU A 103 -9.42 10.28 4.18
CA LEU A 103 -10.74 10.69 3.71
C LEU A 103 -11.33 11.80 4.58
N LEU A 104 -11.23 11.68 5.90
CA LEU A 104 -11.67 12.72 6.84
C LEU A 104 -10.91 14.03 6.64
N LYS A 105 -9.61 13.95 6.33
CA LYS A 105 -8.80 15.13 6.03
C LYS A 105 -9.20 15.79 4.70
N TYR A 106 -9.48 15.00 3.67
CA TYR A 106 -10.03 15.52 2.41
C TYR A 106 -11.39 16.20 2.60
N GLU A 107 -12.28 15.60 3.39
CA GLU A 107 -13.59 16.18 3.69
C GLU A 107 -13.45 17.53 4.41
N LYS A 108 -12.58 17.62 5.41
CA LYS A 108 -12.28 18.87 6.12
C LYS A 108 -11.77 19.95 5.17
N LEU A 109 -10.79 19.63 4.33
CA LEU A 109 -10.24 20.58 3.35
C LEU A 109 -11.30 21.08 2.36
N ASN A 110 -12.18 20.20 1.90
CA ASN A 110 -13.27 20.57 0.99
C ASN A 110 -14.28 21.50 1.67
N ASN A 111 -14.60 21.26 2.95
CA ASN A 111 -15.52 22.11 3.71
C ASN A 111 -14.94 23.49 4.05
N GLU A 112 -13.62 23.60 4.26
CA GLU A 112 -12.93 24.89 4.48
C GLU A 112 -12.79 25.73 3.19
N SER A 113 -12.92 25.09 2.02
CA SER A 113 -12.83 25.75 0.71
C SER A 113 -14.16 26.30 0.16
N ARG A 114 -15.27 26.05 0.85
CA ARG A 114 -16.62 26.56 0.53
C ARG A 114 -16.97 27.76 1.40
#